data_AF-A0A081NF36-F1
#
_entry.id   AF-A0A081NF36-F1
#
_cell.length_a   1.000
_cell.length_b   1.000
_cell.length_c   1.000
_cell.angle_alpha   90.00
_cell.angle_beta   90.00
_cell.angle_gamma   90.00
#
_symmetry.space_group_name_H-M   'P 1'
#
loop_
_entity.id
_entity.type
_entity.pdbx_description
1 polymer ?
#
loop_
_entity_poly.entity_id
_entity_poly.type
_entity_poly.pdbx_seq_one_letter_code
_entity_poly.pdbx_strand_id
1 'polypeptide(L)' 'MKISNTLAPLLVSAVRDAIIYQEGFLGSDTVKDTTDYEEHIMQLEQLLEILKEEYKEIEEEVGLPLDKILK' A
#
# COMPACT_ATOMS: atom_id res chain seq x y z
N MET A 1 12.95 -6.16 -2.12
CA MET A 1 12.35 -7.37 -2.76
C MET A 1 12.74 -7.38 -4.24
N LYS A 2 12.67 -8.48 -4.99
CA LYS A 2 12.92 -8.42 -6.45
C LYS A 2 11.60 -8.50 -7.21
N ILE A 3 10.92 -7.35 -7.32
CA ILE A 3 9.69 -7.20 -8.11
C ILE A 3 10.09 -6.71 -9.50
N SER A 4 9.37 -7.14 -10.54
CA SER A 4 9.55 -6.56 -11.87
C SER A 4 9.17 -5.08 -11.86
N ASN A 5 10.00 -4.21 -12.44
CA ASN A 5 9.71 -2.77 -12.53
C ASN A 5 8.34 -2.49 -13.17
N THR A 6 7.91 -3.34 -14.09
CA THR A 6 6.59 -3.25 -14.74
C THR A 6 5.42 -3.50 -13.77
N LEU A 7 5.63 -4.31 -12.72
CA LEU A 7 4.63 -4.63 -11.70
C LEU A 7 4.73 -3.74 -10.46
N ALA A 8 5.81 -2.98 -10.31
CA ALA A 8 6.02 -2.14 -9.14
C ALA A 8 4.90 -1.11 -8.91
N PRO A 9 4.37 -0.40 -9.94
CA PRO A 9 3.23 0.49 -9.75
C PRO A 9 2.00 -0.21 -9.19
N LEU A 10 1.68 -1.38 -9.75
CA LEU A 10 0.52 -2.17 -9.35
C LEU A 10 0.64 -2.63 -7.90
N LEU A 11 1.85 -3.02 -7.47
CA LEU A 11 2.06 -3.45 -6.09
C LEU A 11 1.89 -2.29 -5.11
N VAL A 12 2.48 -1.12 -5.40
CA VAL A 12 2.32 0.08 -4.57
C VAL A 12 0.83 0.47 -4.47
N SER A 13 0.11 0.49 -5.60
CA SER A 13 -1.32 0.83 -5.58
C SER A 13 -2.15 -0.20 -4.85
N ALA A 14 -1.86 -1.50 -4.99
CA ALA A 14 -2.61 -2.56 -4.34
C ALA A 14 -2.47 -2.51 -2.81
N VAL A 15 -1.26 -2.24 -2.30
CA VAL A 15 -1.05 -2.11 -0.85
C VAL A 15 -1.73 -0.85 -0.32
N ARG A 16 -1.62 0.29 -1.02
CA ARG A 16 -2.37 1.51 -0.69
C ARG A 16 -3.89 1.25 -0.64
N ASP A 17 -4.44 0.61 -1.66
CA ASP A 17 -5.88 0.35 -1.75
C ASP A 17 -6.36 -0.60 -0.67
N ALA A 18 -5.54 -1.59 -0.30
CA ALA A 18 -5.83 -2.48 0.80
C ALA A 18 -5.94 -1.72 2.14
N ILE A 19 -5.01 -0.79 2.41
CA ILE A 19 -5.06 0.06 3.62
C ILE A 19 -6.36 0.87 3.63
N ILE A 20 -6.64 1.63 2.57
CA ILE A 20 -7.82 2.50 2.47
C ILE A 20 -9.11 1.69 2.68
N TYR A 21 -9.20 0.52 2.03
CA TYR A 21 -10.36 -0.35 2.15
C TYR A 21 -10.54 -0.83 3.60
N GLN A 22 -9.46 -1.24 4.24
CA GLN A 22 -9.50 -1.84 5.58
C GLN A 22 -9.78 -0.80 6.66
N GLU A 23 -9.24 0.41 6.53
CA GLU A 23 -9.60 1.58 7.36
C GLU A 23 -11.08 1.93 7.20
N GLY A 24 -11.58 1.98 5.96
CA GLY A 24 -13.00 2.22 5.69
C GLY A 24 -13.90 1.13 6.27
N PHE A 25 -13.44 -0.12 6.24
CA PHE A 25 -14.17 -1.25 6.83
C PHE A 25 -14.18 -1.19 8.37
N LEU A 26 -13.07 -0.81 9.00
CA LEU A 26 -12.99 -0.57 10.45
C LEU A 26 -13.92 0.54 10.93
N GLY A 27 -14.06 1.60 10.13
CA GLY A 27 -15.02 2.68 10.41
C GLY A 27 -16.49 2.30 10.19
N SER A 28 -16.78 1.09 9.74
CA SER A 28 -18.16 0.62 9.54
C SER A 28 -18.71 -0.04 10.80
N ASP A 29 -20.03 0.06 11.02
CA ASP A 29 -20.74 -0.61 12.13
C ASP A 29 -20.77 -2.16 12.02
N THR A 30 -20.06 -2.72 11.03
CA THR A 30 -20.06 -4.16 10.72
C THR A 30 -19.13 -4.95 11.64
N VAL A 31 -18.04 -4.33 12.10
CA VAL A 31 -16.96 -5.01 12.82
C VAL A 31 -17.12 -4.84 14.32
N LYS A 32 -17.16 -5.96 15.05
CA LYS A 32 -17.27 -5.96 16.52
C LYS A 32 -15.92 -6.02 17.22
N ASP A 33 -14.94 -6.66 16.59
CA ASP A 33 -13.56 -6.76 17.09
C ASP A 33 -12.62 -6.23 16.02
N THR A 34 -11.96 -5.12 16.32
CA THR A 34 -11.11 -4.37 15.39
C THR A 34 -9.64 -4.78 15.47
N THR A 35 -9.26 -5.57 16.48
CA THR A 35 -7.86 -5.85 16.83
C THR A 35 -7.06 -6.42 15.66
N ASP A 36 -7.59 -7.47 15.02
CA ASP A 36 -6.92 -8.15 13.90
C ASP A 36 -6.78 -7.23 12.66
N TYR A 37 -7.76 -6.34 12.46
CA TYR A 37 -7.77 -5.39 11.35
C TYR A 37 -6.77 -4.25 11.58
N GLU A 38 -6.68 -3.74 12.80
CA GLU A 38 -5.72 -2.72 13.20
C GLU A 38 -4.28 -3.25 13.07
N GLU A 39 -4.02 -4.48 13.53
CA GLU A 39 -2.70 -5.11 13.36
C GLU A 39 -2.35 -5.29 11.89
N HIS A 40 -3.28 -5.75 11.06
CA HIS A 40 -3.04 -5.93 9.64
C HIS A 40 -2.80 -4.59 8.90
N ILE A 41 -3.54 -3.54 9.24
CA ILE A 41 -3.30 -2.19 8.68
C ILE A 41 -1.88 -1.73 9.02
N MET A 42 -1.45 -1.87 10.28
CA MET A 42 -0.08 -1.52 10.69
C MET A 42 0.97 -2.29 9.87
N GLN A 43 0.75 -3.58 9.58
CA GLN A 43 1.65 -4.37 8.74
C GLN A 43 1.66 -3.88 7.28
N LEU A 44 0.50 -3.53 6.73
CA LEU A 44 0.38 -2.97 5.38
C LEU A 44 1.04 -1.59 5.26
N GLU A 45 0.90 -0.72 6.26
CA GLU A 45 1.57 0.58 6.31
C GLU A 45 3.10 0.44 6.30
N GLN A 46 3.63 -0.47 7.12
CA GLN A 46 5.07 -0.78 7.12
C GLN A 46 5.53 -1.28 5.76
N LEU A 47 4.76 -2.18 5.13
CA LEU A 47 5.06 -2.65 3.78
C LEU A 47 5.01 -1.52 2.76
N LEU A 48 4.02 -0.62 2.84
CA LEU A 48 3.89 0.50 1.92
C LEU A 48 5.09 1.44 2.02
N GLU A 49 5.62 1.71 3.21
CA GLU A 49 6.83 2.52 3.36
C GLU A 49 8.04 1.87 2.71
N ILE A 50 8.26 0.56 2.90
CA ILE A 50 9.33 -0.17 2.22
C ILE A 50 9.16 -0.10 0.69
N LEU A 51 7.93 -0.29 0.20
CA LEU A 51 7.64 -0.21 -1.24
C LEU A 51 7.86 1.19 -1.81
N LYS A 52 7.55 2.25 -1.04
CA LYS A 52 7.81 3.64 -1.45
C LYS A 52 9.31 3.90 -1.60
N GLU A 53 10.12 3.37 -0.69
CA GLU A 53 11.59 3.47 -0.77
C GLU A 53 12.12 2.72 -1.99
N GLU A 54 11.75 1.45 -2.16
CA GLU A 54 12.16 0.64 -3.32
C GLU A 54 11.66 1.23 -4.65
N TYR A 55 10.45 1.77 -4.69
CA TYR A 55 9.89 2.37 -5.91
C TYR A 55 10.64 3.63 -6.34
N LYS A 56 11.10 4.46 -5.41
CA LYS A 56 11.88 5.67 -5.72
C LYS A 56 13.18 5.35 -6.46
N GLU A 57 13.79 4.20 -6.20
CA GLU A 57 15.02 3.78 -6.89
C GLU A 57 14.79 3.45 -8.37
N ILE A 58 13.55 3.10 -8.76
CA ILE A 58 13.18 2.69 -10.12
C ILE A 58 12.21 3.68 -10.80
N GLU A 59 11.84 4.77 -10.13
CA GLU A 59 10.79 5.70 -10.56
C GLU A 59 11.05 6.28 -11.96
N GLU A 60 12.31 6.63 -12.25
CA GLU A 60 12.73 7.13 -13.57
C GLU A 60 12.56 6.07 -14.67
N GLU A 61 12.88 4.81 -14.39
CA GLU A 61 12.76 3.71 -15.35
C GLU A 61 11.30 3.34 -15.62
N VAL A 62 10.47 3.42 -14.59
CA VAL A 62 9.04 3.12 -14.65
C VAL A 62 8.26 4.25 -15.34
N GLY A 63 8.72 5.51 -15.20
CA GLY A 63 8.12 6.67 -15.86
C GLY A 63 6.78 7.12 -15.27
N LEU A 64 6.41 6.65 -14.08
CA LEU A 64 5.20 7.03 -13.36
C LEU A 64 5.57 7.58 -11.97
N PRO A 65 5.30 8.86 -11.68
CA PRO A 65 5.64 9.43 -10.39
C PRO A 65 4.92 8.76 -9.22
N LEU A 66 5.64 8.51 -8.12
CA LEU A 66 5.09 7.86 -6.93
C LEU A 66 3.92 8.65 -6.31
N ASP A 67 3.98 10.00 -6.35
CA ASP A 67 2.91 10.87 -5.85
C ASP A 67 1.59 10.70 -6.60
N LYS A 68 1.62 10.20 -7.85
CA LYS A 68 0.42 9.89 -8.63
C LYS A 68 -0.20 8.57 -8.22
N ILE A 69 0.60 7.65 -7.68
CA ILE A 69 0.16 6.35 -7.18
C ILE A 69 -0.33 6.47 -5.74
N LEU A 70 0.14 7.43 -4.95
CA LEU A 70 -0.30 7.60 -3.55
C LEU A 70 -1.55 8.50 -3.38
N LYS A 71 -2.04 9.09 -4.47
CA LYS A 71 -3.30 9.86 -4.49
C LYS A 71 -4.52 8.95 -4.49
#